data_AF-A0A3Q1G6B5-F1
#
_entry.id   AF-A0A3Q1G6B5-F1
#
_cell.length_a   1.000
_cell.length_b   1.000
_cell.length_c   1.000
_cell.angle_alpha   90.00
_cell.angle_beta   90.00
_cell.angle_gamma   90.00
#
_symmetry.space_group_name_H-M   'P 1'
#
loop_
_entity.id
_entity.type
_entity.pdbx_description
1 polymer ?
#
loop_
_entity_poly.entity_id
_entity_poly.type
_entity_poly.pdbx_seq_one_letter_code
_entity_poly.pdbx_strand_id
1 'polypeptide(L)'
;MSVFFHSQFEFGDMITHNRICYDHYAIYVGPEKIFEKQNAGEDIFHFTRDKKNQRLAQCVFGKRIPGRTYMKNNYLDDKLQVGTREEMKTRIQEKHRNCSQYNLVSNNCEHLATYVRYGRSRCNQVRCKRSHLFATSKSRPIDGWRFVPTAIYVVKRSVEGI
;
A
#
# COMPACT_ATOMS: atom_id res chain seq x y z
N MET A 1 -9.45 -27.40 30.30
CA MET A 1 -8.48 -27.69 29.23
C MET A 1 -8.27 -26.44 28.41
N SER A 2 -7.11 -25.79 28.52
CA SER A 2 -6.79 -24.59 27.74
C SER A 2 -6.29 -25.03 26.36
N VAL A 3 -7.15 -24.95 25.35
CA VAL A 3 -6.72 -25.02 23.95
C VAL A 3 -6.01 -23.71 23.65
N PHE A 4 -4.67 -23.72 23.74
CA PHE A 4 -3.85 -22.67 23.16
C PHE A 4 -4.05 -22.73 21.65
N PHE A 5 -4.99 -21.92 21.14
CA PHE A 5 -5.00 -21.56 19.73
C PHE A 5 -3.72 -20.79 19.47
N HIS A 6 -2.65 -21.49 19.07
CA HIS A 6 -1.54 -20.83 18.41
C HIS A 6 -2.14 -20.13 17.19
N SER A 7 -2.20 -18.81 17.26
CA SER A 7 -2.53 -18.01 16.09
C SER A 7 -1.56 -18.41 14.98
N GLN A 8 -2.08 -18.77 13.81
CA GLN A 8 -1.29 -19.02 12.60
C GLN A 8 -0.44 -17.81 12.14
N PHE A 9 -0.59 -16.67 12.82
CA PHE A 9 0.06 -15.40 12.50
C PHE A 9 0.71 -14.80 13.73
N GLU A 10 1.82 -14.12 13.50
CA GLU A 10 2.55 -13.35 14.50
C GLU A 10 2.33 -11.85 14.29
N PHE A 11 2.51 -11.05 15.35
CA PHE A 11 2.39 -9.60 15.25
C PHE A 11 3.28 -9.05 14.13
N GLY A 12 2.71 -8.23 13.26
CA GLY A 12 3.42 -7.63 12.13
C GLY A 12 3.40 -8.47 10.86
N ASP A 13 2.87 -9.70 10.88
CA ASP A 13 2.65 -10.47 9.66
C ASP A 13 1.69 -9.71 8.73
N MET A 14 2.10 -9.61 7.47
CA MET A 14 1.22 -9.20 6.39
C MET A 14 0.31 -10.38 6.06
N ILE A 15 -0.99 -10.18 6.19
CA ILE A 15 -1.98 -11.18 5.82
C ILE A 15 -2.84 -10.69 4.68
N THR A 16 -3.17 -11.60 3.79
CA THR A 16 -4.02 -11.34 2.63
C THR A 16 -5.25 -12.24 2.66
N HIS A 17 -6.32 -11.75 2.08
CA HIS A 17 -7.43 -12.58 1.67
C HIS A 17 -7.88 -12.18 0.27
N ASN A 18 -8.30 -13.17 -0.51
CA ASN A 18 -8.72 -12.92 -1.87
C ASN A 18 -10.01 -12.06 -1.90
N ARG A 19 -10.07 -11.13 -2.84
CA ARG A 19 -11.33 -10.59 -3.36
C ARG A 19 -11.31 -10.76 -4.88
N ILE A 20 -12.51 -10.83 -5.46
CA ILE A 20 -12.76 -11.12 -6.89
C ILE A 20 -11.80 -10.39 -7.86
N CYS A 21 -11.38 -9.15 -7.55
CA CYS A 21 -10.53 -8.36 -8.43
C CYS A 21 -9.20 -7.88 -7.81
N TYR A 22 -8.96 -8.09 -6.51
CA TYR A 22 -7.75 -7.64 -5.81
C TYR A 22 -7.64 -8.29 -4.44
N ASP A 23 -6.41 -8.59 -4.04
CA ASP A 23 -6.12 -9.06 -2.69
C ASP A 23 -6.20 -7.90 -1.69
N HIS A 24 -6.87 -8.16 -0.56
CA HIS A 24 -6.93 -7.21 0.54
C HIS A 24 -5.84 -7.54 1.55
N TYR A 25 -4.93 -6.59 1.75
CA TYR A 25 -3.86 -6.71 2.73
C TYR A 25 -4.23 -6.08 4.07
N ALA A 26 -3.75 -6.71 5.14
CA ALA A 26 -3.82 -6.23 6.50
C ALA A 26 -2.53 -6.60 7.24
N ILE A 27 -2.27 -5.93 8.37
CA ILE A 27 -1.25 -6.34 9.34
C ILE A 27 -1.95 -7.06 10.47
N TYR A 28 -1.48 -8.25 10.82
CA TYR A 28 -1.93 -8.93 12.03
C TYR A 28 -1.36 -8.23 13.26
N VAL A 29 -2.23 -7.79 14.16
CA VAL A 29 -1.84 -7.10 15.40
C VAL A 29 -2.11 -7.92 16.66
N GLY A 30 -2.80 -9.06 16.51
CA GLY A 30 -3.18 -9.91 17.63
C GLY A 30 -4.45 -9.44 18.35
N PRO A 31 -5.18 -10.35 19.03
CA PRO A 31 -6.43 -10.02 19.70
C PRO A 31 -6.24 -9.20 21.00
N GLU A 32 -5.00 -9.19 21.53
CA GLU A 32 -4.62 -8.43 22.70
C GLU A 32 -4.62 -6.93 22.40
N LYS A 33 -5.14 -6.14 23.34
CA LYS A 33 -5.16 -4.69 23.23
C LYS A 33 -3.76 -4.12 23.47
N ILE A 34 -3.03 -3.89 22.39
CA ILE A 34 -1.67 -3.32 22.39
C ILE A 34 -1.65 -1.85 21.95
N PHE A 35 -2.75 -1.35 21.38
CA PHE A 35 -2.93 0.06 21.04
C PHE A 35 -4.10 0.68 21.82
N GLU A 36 -3.99 1.96 22.17
CA GLU A 36 -5.03 2.69 22.92
C GLU A 36 -6.40 2.65 22.21
N LYS A 37 -6.40 2.85 20.88
CA LYS A 37 -7.60 2.89 20.03
C LYS A 37 -8.04 1.53 19.48
N GLN A 38 -7.33 0.45 19.81
CA GLN A 38 -7.74 -0.91 19.46
C GLN A 38 -8.79 -1.41 20.47
N ASN A 39 -9.89 -1.94 19.97
CA ASN A 39 -10.91 -2.59 20.79
C ASN A 39 -10.57 -4.07 21.00
N ALA A 40 -11.16 -4.67 22.05
CA ALA A 40 -10.94 -6.08 22.36
C ALA A 40 -11.35 -7.00 21.19
N GLY A 41 -10.43 -7.90 20.81
CA GLY A 41 -10.62 -8.86 19.73
C GLY A 41 -10.47 -8.29 18.32
N GLU A 42 -10.10 -7.02 18.15
CA GLU A 42 -9.62 -6.49 16.86
C GLU A 42 -8.20 -6.99 16.63
N ASP A 43 -8.04 -7.92 15.71
CA ASP A 43 -6.78 -8.64 15.49
C ASP A 43 -6.03 -8.21 14.22
N ILE A 44 -6.57 -7.24 13.48
CA ILE A 44 -5.96 -6.70 12.26
C ILE A 44 -5.94 -5.18 12.24
N PHE A 45 -4.91 -4.61 11.61
CA PHE A 45 -4.85 -3.22 11.20
C PHE A 45 -4.86 -3.14 9.67
N HIS A 46 -5.83 -2.42 9.11
CA HIS A 46 -6.03 -2.43 7.67
C HIS A 46 -6.69 -1.15 7.14
N PHE A 47 -6.68 -1.04 5.82
CA PHE A 47 -7.35 0.04 5.12
C PHE A 47 -8.82 -0.32 4.88
N THR A 48 -9.76 0.47 5.38
CA THR A 48 -11.18 0.33 5.03
C THR A 48 -11.56 1.28 3.91
N ARG A 49 -12.40 0.80 3.00
CA ARG A 49 -13.02 1.64 1.96
C ARG A 49 -14.47 1.86 2.33
N ASP A 50 -14.82 3.11 2.61
CA ASP A 50 -16.22 3.50 2.71
C ASP A 50 -16.87 3.39 1.31
N LYS A 51 -18.00 2.66 1.24
CA LYS A 51 -18.73 2.42 -0.01
C LYS A 51 -19.49 3.64 -0.51
N LYS A 52 -19.87 4.55 0.39
CA LYS A 52 -20.65 5.77 0.13
C LYS A 52 -19.75 6.96 -0.17
N ASN A 53 -18.59 7.04 0.46
CA ASN A 53 -17.64 8.13 0.21
C ASN A 53 -16.20 7.62 0.17
N GLN A 54 -15.65 7.45 -1.03
CA GLN A 54 -14.27 6.98 -1.22
C GLN A 54 -13.23 7.93 -0.61
N ARG A 55 -13.58 9.18 -0.28
CA ARG A 55 -12.72 10.14 0.44
C ARG A 55 -12.65 9.86 1.95
N LEU A 56 -13.53 9.02 2.49
CA LEU A 56 -13.57 8.61 3.92
C LEU A 56 -12.85 7.29 4.17
N ALA A 57 -11.98 6.87 3.27
CA ALA A 57 -11.22 5.65 3.47
C ALA A 57 -10.22 5.86 4.63
N GLN A 58 -10.22 4.93 5.61
CA GLN A 58 -9.51 5.09 6.88
C GLN A 58 -8.66 3.85 7.21
N CYS A 59 -7.57 4.07 7.94
CA CYS A 59 -6.65 3.06 8.42
C CYS A 59 -7.05 2.74 9.85
N VAL A 60 -7.65 1.57 10.06
CA VAL A 60 -8.35 1.25 11.31
C VAL A 60 -7.96 -0.13 11.83
N PHE A 61 -8.19 -0.32 13.12
CA PHE A 61 -8.23 -1.65 13.71
C PHE A 61 -9.56 -2.33 13.35
N GLY A 62 -9.53 -3.64 13.19
CA GLY A 62 -10.68 -4.42 12.81
C GLY A 62 -10.54 -5.89 13.19
N LYS A 63 -11.62 -6.64 12.98
CA LYS A 63 -11.65 -8.10 13.19
C LYS A 63 -11.54 -8.81 11.86
N ARG A 64 -10.81 -9.92 11.82
CA ARG A 64 -10.92 -10.85 10.69
C ARG A 64 -12.37 -11.34 10.53
N ILE A 65 -12.77 -11.55 9.28
CA ILE A 65 -14.13 -11.99 8.93
C ILE A 65 -14.24 -13.49 9.22
N PRO A 66 -15.19 -13.94 10.07
CA PRO A 66 -15.40 -15.36 10.33
C PRO A 66 -15.69 -16.13 9.03
N GLY A 67 -15.13 -17.33 8.90
CA GLY A 67 -15.29 -18.19 7.71
C GLY A 67 -14.52 -17.73 6.46
N ARG A 68 -13.79 -16.62 6.52
CA ARG A 68 -12.89 -16.19 5.44
C ARG A 68 -11.48 -16.74 5.68
N THR A 69 -10.88 -17.32 4.64
CA THR A 69 -9.48 -17.76 4.68
C THR A 69 -8.53 -16.56 4.56
N TYR A 70 -7.54 -16.52 5.46
CA TYR A 70 -6.45 -15.56 5.43
C TYR A 70 -5.14 -16.31 5.23
N MET A 71 -4.23 -15.73 4.43
CA MET A 71 -2.91 -16.29 4.16
C MET A 71 -1.85 -15.28 4.59
N LYS A 72 -0.76 -15.77 5.18
CA LYS A 72 0.45 -14.96 5.42
C LYS A 72 1.13 -14.68 4.08
N ASN A 73 1.49 -13.43 3.83
CA ASN A 73 2.13 -13.02 2.58
C ASN A 73 3.19 -11.93 2.81
N ASN A 74 4.28 -12.31 3.48
CA ASN A 74 5.44 -11.44 3.71
C ASN A 74 6.44 -11.53 2.54
N TYR A 75 5.99 -11.30 1.31
CA TYR A 75 6.78 -11.57 0.09
C TYR A 75 8.03 -10.68 -0.12
N LEU A 76 8.31 -9.74 0.80
CA LEU A 76 9.48 -8.83 0.76
C LEU A 76 10.46 -9.09 1.91
N ASP A 77 10.23 -10.08 2.79
CA ASP A 77 11.16 -10.40 3.89
C ASP A 77 12.56 -10.75 3.37
N ASP A 78 12.67 -11.28 2.15
CA ASP A 78 13.92 -11.60 1.46
C ASP A 78 14.58 -10.40 0.76
N LYS A 79 13.86 -9.26 0.66
CA LYS A 79 14.26 -8.09 -0.14
C LYS A 79 14.42 -6.82 0.68
N LEU A 80 13.71 -6.70 1.81
CA LEU A 80 13.67 -5.52 2.65
C LEU A 80 13.84 -5.92 4.11
N GLN A 81 14.51 -5.06 4.87
CA GLN A 81 14.62 -5.24 6.32
C GLN A 81 13.25 -5.16 6.98
N VAL A 82 12.92 -6.19 7.75
CA VAL A 82 11.72 -6.22 8.59
C VAL A 82 11.92 -5.24 9.75
N GLY A 83 10.95 -4.37 9.98
CA GLY A 83 10.96 -3.48 11.13
C GLY A 83 10.84 -4.25 12.44
N THR A 84 11.45 -3.72 13.48
CA THR A 84 11.25 -4.20 14.86
C THR A 84 9.78 -4.03 15.27
N ARG A 85 9.40 -4.74 16.34
CA ARG A 85 8.05 -4.64 16.92
C ARG A 85 7.65 -3.20 17.24
N GLU A 86 8.57 -2.43 17.83
CA GLU A 86 8.32 -1.04 18.21
C GLU A 86 8.22 -0.12 17.00
N GLU A 87 9.09 -0.27 15.99
CA GLU A 87 8.96 0.49 14.75
C GLU A 87 7.61 0.23 14.04
N MET A 88 7.17 -1.02 13.99
CA MET A 88 5.87 -1.36 13.42
C MET A 88 4.71 -0.74 14.21
N LYS A 89 4.78 -0.74 15.55
CA LYS A 89 3.79 -0.06 16.40
C LYS A 89 3.75 1.45 16.13
N THR A 90 4.92 2.11 16.03
CA THR A 90 5.00 3.53 15.71
C THR A 90 4.34 3.84 14.37
N ARG A 91 4.65 3.05 13.33
CA ARG A 91 4.06 3.23 11.98
C ARG A 91 2.55 2.98 11.96
N ILE A 92 2.05 2.02 12.74
CA ILE A 92 0.61 1.77 12.90
C ILE A 92 -0.06 2.99 13.54
N GLN A 93 0.49 3.52 14.64
CA GLN A 93 -0.07 4.69 15.31
C GLN A 93 -0.05 5.93 14.41
N GLU A 94 1.05 6.14 13.67
CA GLU A 94 1.17 7.21 12.68
C GLU A 94 0.06 7.11 11.62
N LYS A 95 -0.14 5.94 11.02
CA LYS A 95 -1.14 5.75 9.97
C LYS A 95 -2.58 5.73 10.50
N HIS A 96 -2.80 5.29 11.73
CA HIS A 96 -4.10 5.38 12.39
C HIS A 96 -4.50 6.84 12.63
N ARG A 97 -3.54 7.72 12.98
CA ARG A 97 -3.79 9.16 13.17
C ARG A 97 -3.90 9.92 11.84
N ASN A 98 -3.02 9.61 10.89
CA ASN A 98 -2.83 10.35 9.65
C ASN A 98 -3.09 9.46 8.43
N CYS A 99 -4.24 8.80 8.38
CA CYS A 99 -4.57 7.99 7.21
C CYS A 99 -4.90 8.90 6.02
N SER A 100 -4.02 8.91 5.02
CA SER A 100 -4.24 9.64 3.77
C SER A 100 -5.37 9.00 2.96
N GLN A 101 -6.00 9.77 2.06
CA GLN A 101 -7.11 9.27 1.22
C GLN A 101 -6.70 8.03 0.41
N TYR A 102 -7.58 7.04 0.36
CA TYR A 102 -7.32 5.81 -0.40
C TYR A 102 -7.15 6.09 -1.88
N ASN A 103 -6.12 5.50 -2.45
CA ASN A 103 -5.90 5.48 -3.87
C ASN A 103 -5.55 4.04 -4.28
N LEU A 104 -6.34 3.47 -5.19
CA LEU A 104 -6.16 2.10 -5.71
C LEU A 104 -4.73 1.83 -6.17
N VAL A 105 -4.05 2.86 -6.65
CA VAL A 105 -2.70 2.84 -7.20
C VAL A 105 -1.65 3.21 -6.16
N SER A 106 -1.81 4.35 -5.48
CA SER A 106 -0.72 4.97 -4.70
C SER A 106 -0.88 4.87 -3.18
N ASN A 107 -2.06 4.54 -2.67
CA ASN A 107 -2.32 4.45 -1.23
C ASN A 107 -3.44 3.42 -0.96
N ASN A 108 -3.09 2.15 -1.13
CA ASN A 108 -4.01 1.04 -0.98
C ASN A 108 -3.63 0.15 0.22
N CYS A 109 -4.35 -0.96 0.39
CA CYS A 109 -4.12 -1.89 1.49
C CYS A 109 -2.71 -2.48 1.49
N GLU A 110 -2.12 -2.73 0.32
CA GLU A 110 -0.78 -3.29 0.18
C GLU A 110 0.31 -2.26 0.55
N HIS A 111 0.13 -1.01 0.13
CA HIS A 111 0.99 0.09 0.54
C HIS A 111 1.00 0.30 2.05
N LEU A 112 -0.17 0.24 2.68
CA LEU A 112 -0.26 0.32 4.14
C LEU A 112 0.50 -0.83 4.82
N ALA A 113 0.27 -2.07 4.38
CA ALA A 113 0.88 -3.24 4.98
C ALA A 113 2.42 -3.26 4.82
N THR A 114 2.90 -2.95 3.60
CA THR A 114 4.35 -2.88 3.33
C THR A 114 5.02 -1.71 4.04
N TYR A 115 4.37 -0.55 4.15
CA TYR A 115 4.87 0.56 4.96
C TYR A 115 5.02 0.18 6.42
N VAL A 116 4.00 -0.43 7.02
CA VAL A 116 4.07 -0.84 8.43
C VAL A 116 5.22 -1.82 8.64
N ARG A 117 5.28 -2.90 7.85
CA ARG A 117 6.28 -3.97 8.05
C ARG A 117 7.71 -3.54 7.73
N TYR A 118 7.94 -2.81 6.64
CA TYR A 118 9.30 -2.54 6.12
C TYR A 118 9.70 -1.05 6.14
N GLY A 119 8.80 -0.15 6.54
CA GLY A 119 9.02 1.30 6.45
C GLY A 119 8.97 1.85 5.02
N ARG A 120 8.62 1.01 4.02
CA ARG A 120 8.57 1.36 2.60
C ARG A 120 7.30 0.83 1.96
N SER A 121 6.49 1.73 1.40
CA SER A 121 5.29 1.36 0.65
C SER A 121 5.67 0.70 -0.69
N ARG A 122 5.15 -0.50 -0.95
CA ARG A 122 5.22 -1.19 -2.26
C ARG A 122 3.84 -1.72 -2.67
N CYS A 123 3.59 -1.76 -3.98
CA CYS A 123 2.42 -2.43 -4.56
C CYS A 123 2.87 -3.27 -5.75
N ASN A 124 2.66 -4.59 -5.67
CA ASN A 124 3.01 -5.52 -6.74
C ASN A 124 1.82 -5.87 -7.65
N GLN A 125 0.60 -5.50 -7.28
CA GLN A 125 -0.60 -5.76 -8.08
C GLN A 125 -0.52 -5.07 -9.46
N VAL A 126 -0.84 -5.80 -10.53
CA VAL A 126 -0.66 -5.41 -11.94
C VAL A 126 -1.32 -4.06 -12.29
N ARG A 127 -2.44 -3.73 -11.63
CA ARG A 127 -3.12 -2.43 -11.80
C ARG A 127 -2.40 -1.25 -11.13
N CYS A 128 -1.58 -1.45 -10.10
CA CYS A 128 -0.67 -0.41 -9.57
C CYS A 128 0.51 -0.13 -10.52
N LYS A 129 0.96 -1.14 -11.27
CA LYS A 129 2.09 -0.99 -12.21
C LYS A 129 1.67 -0.21 -13.48
N ARG A 130 0.42 -0.35 -13.92
CA ARG A 130 -0.11 0.33 -15.12
C ARG A 130 -0.30 1.84 -14.99
N SER A 131 -0.40 2.38 -13.79
CA SER A 131 -0.67 3.80 -13.52
C SER A 131 0.60 4.65 -13.37
N HIS A 132 1.76 4.06 -13.10
CA HIS A 132 3.04 4.78 -13.24
C HIS A 132 3.33 5.17 -14.70
N LEU A 133 2.78 4.43 -15.67
CA LEU A 133 2.86 4.77 -17.09
C LEU A 133 1.94 5.95 -17.53
N PHE A 134 0.97 6.34 -16.71
CA PHE A 134 0.08 7.48 -16.99
C PHE A 134 0.35 8.72 -16.13
N ALA A 135 1.24 8.63 -15.13
CA ALA A 135 1.63 9.75 -14.27
C ALA A 135 2.81 10.59 -14.82
N THR A 136 3.27 10.34 -16.05
CA THR A 136 4.27 11.18 -16.74
C THR A 136 3.67 12.09 -17.81
N SER A 137 2.35 12.08 -18.03
CA SER A 137 1.71 13.05 -18.92
C SER A 137 0.93 14.10 -18.15
N LYS A 138 1.42 15.34 -18.21
CA LYS A 138 0.77 16.63 -17.90
C LYS A 138 0.96 17.17 -16.48
N SER A 139 2.20 17.50 -16.12
CA SER A 139 2.45 18.83 -15.53
C SER A 139 2.31 19.85 -16.66
N ARG A 140 1.26 20.68 -16.62
CA ARG A 140 1.15 21.86 -17.50
C ARG A 140 2.27 22.84 -17.13
N PRO A 141 3.14 23.26 -18.06
CA PRO A 141 4.00 24.41 -17.82
C PRO A 141 3.13 25.66 -17.77
N ILE A 142 3.47 26.51 -16.80
CA ILE A 142 3.02 27.89 -16.68
C ILE A 142 3.46 28.66 -17.94
N ASP A 143 2.61 29.60 -18.34
CA ASP A 143 2.56 30.31 -19.62
C ASP A 143 3.91 30.76 -20.21
N GLY A 144 4.06 30.70 -21.54
CA GLY A 144 5.06 31.52 -22.23
C GLY A 144 5.61 31.11 -23.60
N TRP A 145 5.37 29.90 -24.13
CA TRP A 145 6.01 29.49 -25.40
C TRP A 145 5.01 28.96 -26.43
N ARG A 146 4.94 29.66 -27.58
CA ARG A 146 4.22 29.24 -28.79
C ARG A 146 4.93 28.03 -29.42
N PHE A 147 4.24 26.90 -29.48
CA PHE A 147 4.64 25.74 -30.29
C PHE A 147 4.11 25.91 -31.72
N VAL A 148 5.01 25.83 -32.70
CA VAL A 148 4.66 25.68 -34.13
C VAL A 148 5.04 24.24 -34.53
N PRO A 149 4.12 23.39 -35.01
CA PRO A 149 4.47 22.02 -35.35
C PRO A 149 4.74 21.91 -36.85
N THR A 150 5.91 21.42 -37.24
CA THR A 150 6.04 20.64 -38.48
C THR A 150 7.30 19.77 -38.42
N ALA A 151 7.11 18.50 -38.74
CA ALA A 151 8.13 17.47 -38.78
C ALA A 151 9.10 17.68 -39.95
N ILE A 152 10.42 17.60 -39.71
CA ILE A 152 11.41 17.29 -40.75
C ILE A 152 12.55 16.45 -40.12
N TYR A 153 12.83 15.30 -40.73
CA TYR A 153 14.01 14.46 -40.47
C TYR A 153 15.29 15.19 -40.87
N VAL A 154 16.33 15.17 -40.05
CA VAL A 154 17.67 15.66 -40.46
C VAL A 154 18.60 14.47 -40.65
N VAL A 155 18.92 14.22 -41.92
CA VAL A 155 20.02 13.37 -42.39
C VAL A 155 21.35 14.03 -42.03
N LYS A 156 22.29 13.27 -41.45
CA LYS A 156 23.69 13.69 -41.31
C LYS A 156 24.34 13.81 -42.69
N ARG A 157 24.91 14.97 -43.03
CA ARG A 157 26.03 15.04 -43.97
C ARG A 157 27.20 15.81 -43.38
N SER A 158 28.35 15.21 -43.62
CA SER A 158 29.71 15.55 -43.19
C SER A 158 30.12 16.94 -43.68
N VAL A 159 30.85 17.67 -42.85
CA VAL A 159 31.58 18.88 -43.21
C VAL A 159 33.03 18.51 -43.53
N GLU A 160 33.38 18.59 -44.81
CA GLU A 160 34.70 18.95 -45.33
C GLU A 160 34.40 20.20 -46.18
N GLY A 161 35.07 21.34 -46.16
CA GLY A 161 36.32 21.82 -45.62
C GLY A 161 36.69 23.03 -46.50
N ILE A 162 36.97 24.18 -45.88
CA ILE A 162 37.45 25.47 -46.42
C ILE A 162 36.40 26.35 -47.12
#